data_AF-A0AA39TV07-F1
#
_entry.id   AF-A0AA39TV07-F1
#
_cell.length_a   1.000
_cell.length_b   1.000
_cell.length_c   1.000
_cell.angle_alpha   90.00
_cell.angle_beta   90.00
_cell.angle_gamma   90.00
#
_symmetry.space_group_name_H-M   'P 1'
#
loop_
_entity.id
_entity.type
_entity.pdbx_description
1 polymer ?
#
loop_
_entity_poly.entity_id
_entity_poly.type
_entity_poly.pdbx_seq_one_letter_code
_entity_poly.pdbx_strand_id
1 'polypeptide(L)'
;AELGVPGAGGREKKVGGEEEEEDEASLVARADEEILTALPGLREQPPQGRPPHLRKTSEAKYGTDQQKKKTLDDAYALYRFMIPPRRIHTRTLAFAGVVRTPVTATIAEMQALWLCAFFDHRLPHLEPSTIPPSPSSLNPDDALPSPKLSTPAVEKGPDDVKLHDDQQQQREMSAISARVRYDAILHARYGAWRYPAGFGGVLPDFFFDTLPLFDLMLAELGLPRWRKGGFVKEVFSSYGPHDYTGLVEEWMEMWKDGRSGGRVEEGFGMGTVVVVGVALLVCVAVMVFLTGWMWSRG
;
A
#
# COMPACT_ATOMS: atom_id res chain seq x y z
N ALA A 1 -6.48 -11.43 45.56
CA ALA A 1 -5.77 -11.57 44.29
C ALA A 1 -6.81 -11.63 43.19
N GLU A 2 -7.34 -10.46 42.85
CA GLU A 2 -8.17 -10.20 41.68
C GLU A 2 -7.49 -9.00 41.01
N LEU A 3 -7.00 -9.17 39.80
CA LEU A 3 -6.40 -8.08 39.02
C LEU A 3 -7.52 -7.39 38.26
N GLY A 4 -8.08 -6.35 38.90
CA GLY A 4 -9.08 -5.46 38.33
C GLY A 4 -8.53 -4.71 37.12
N VAL A 5 -9.30 -4.77 36.03
CA VAL A 5 -9.14 -3.93 34.84
C VAL A 5 -9.45 -2.48 35.24
N PRO A 6 -8.56 -1.51 35.02
CA PRO A 6 -8.89 -0.11 35.27
C PRO A 6 -9.80 0.40 34.13
N GLY A 7 -11.08 0.56 34.44
CA GLY A 7 -11.93 1.49 33.74
C GLY A 7 -11.67 2.91 34.26
N ALA A 8 -11.48 3.85 33.34
CA ALA A 8 -11.84 5.28 33.40
C ALA A 8 -10.91 6.09 32.50
N GLY A 9 -11.44 7.05 31.76
CA GLY A 9 -10.63 8.19 31.30
C GLY A 9 -11.12 8.91 30.06
N GLY A 10 -12.07 9.84 30.25
CA GLY A 10 -12.06 11.15 29.61
C GLY A 10 -12.09 11.24 28.08
N ARG A 11 -13.24 11.66 27.54
CA ARG A 11 -13.27 12.43 26.28
C ARG A 11 -12.49 13.73 26.50
N GLU A 12 -11.23 13.75 26.09
CA GLU A 12 -10.54 15.01 25.84
C GLU A 12 -11.16 15.67 24.61
N LYS A 13 -11.80 16.82 24.82
CA LYS A 13 -12.14 17.74 23.73
C LYS A 13 -10.83 18.26 23.16
N LYS A 14 -10.49 17.83 21.94
CA LYS A 14 -9.40 18.41 21.16
C LYS A 14 -9.80 19.83 20.75
N VAL A 15 -9.27 20.81 21.47
CA VAL A 15 -9.28 22.23 21.08
C VAL A 15 -8.02 22.47 20.25
N GLY A 16 -8.17 22.96 19.03
CA GLY A 16 -7.08 23.59 18.28
C GLY A 16 -7.09 23.33 16.78
N GLY A 17 -7.34 24.40 16.01
CA GLY A 17 -6.94 24.57 14.61
C GLY A 17 -7.87 23.97 13.57
N GLU A 18 -8.86 24.75 13.13
CA GLU A 18 -9.74 24.43 12.00
C GLU A 18 -8.99 24.64 10.67
N GLU A 19 -8.15 23.66 10.30
CA GLU A 19 -8.25 23.15 8.93
C GLU A 19 -9.34 22.08 9.01
N GLU A 20 -10.32 22.08 8.11
CA GLU A 20 -11.41 21.09 8.06
C GLU A 20 -10.82 19.70 7.80
N GLU A 21 -10.27 19.06 8.84
CA GLU A 21 -9.78 17.70 8.81
C GLU A 21 -11.01 16.82 8.57
N GLU A 22 -11.12 16.29 7.35
CA GLU A 22 -12.27 15.48 6.92
C GLU A 22 -12.60 14.41 7.97
N ASP A 23 -13.86 14.35 8.38
CA ASP A 23 -14.29 13.41 9.42
C ASP A 23 -14.00 11.97 9.01
N GLU A 24 -13.58 11.15 9.97
CA GLU A 24 -13.19 9.77 9.71
C GLU A 24 -14.35 8.96 9.11
N ALA A 25 -15.57 9.23 9.55
CA ALA A 25 -16.76 8.60 8.98
C ALA A 25 -16.95 8.95 7.49
N SER A 26 -16.64 10.18 7.08
CA SER A 26 -16.66 10.59 5.66
C SER A 26 -15.60 9.85 4.86
N LEU A 27 -14.37 9.76 5.37
CA LEU A 27 -13.28 9.03 4.73
C LEU A 27 -13.61 7.55 4.54
N VAL A 28 -14.21 6.92 5.55
CA VAL A 28 -14.67 5.53 5.48
C VAL A 28 -15.78 5.35 4.44
N ALA A 29 -16.77 6.23 4.43
CA ALA A 29 -17.87 6.16 3.48
C ALA A 29 -17.36 6.30 2.03
N ARG A 30 -16.46 7.26 1.79
CA ARG A 30 -15.81 7.46 0.49
C ARG A 30 -14.99 6.25 0.07
N ALA A 31 -14.19 5.69 0.98
CA ALA A 31 -13.42 4.48 0.72
C ALA A 31 -14.31 3.29 0.36
N ASP A 32 -15.39 3.06 1.11
CA ASP A 32 -16.35 1.99 0.85
C ASP A 32 -17.05 2.19 -0.51
N GLU A 33 -17.43 3.41 -0.87
CA GLU A 33 -18.00 3.73 -2.17
C GLU A 33 -17.01 3.45 -3.31
N GLU A 34 -15.76 3.89 -3.18
CA GLU A 34 -14.70 3.67 -4.16
C GLU A 34 -14.46 2.17 -4.38
N ILE A 35 -14.31 1.41 -3.30
CA ILE A 35 -14.11 -0.05 -3.34
C ILE A 35 -15.28 -0.75 -4.03
N LEU A 36 -16.52 -0.43 -3.65
CA LEU A 36 -17.71 -1.10 -4.20
C LEU A 36 -18.00 -0.67 -5.63
N THR A 37 -17.54 0.51 -6.05
CA THR A 37 -17.60 0.96 -7.44
C THR A 37 -16.58 0.24 -8.30
N ALA A 38 -15.33 0.13 -7.83
CA ALA A 38 -14.26 -0.60 -8.53
C ALA A 38 -14.52 -2.11 -8.57
N LEU A 39 -15.09 -2.68 -7.51
CA LEU A 39 -15.37 -4.10 -7.36
C LEU A 39 -16.85 -4.35 -7.00
N PRO A 40 -17.77 -4.23 -7.97
CA PRO A 40 -19.21 -4.38 -7.74
C PRO A 40 -19.60 -5.72 -7.10
N GLY A 41 -18.85 -6.79 -7.38
CA GLY A 41 -19.08 -8.12 -6.81
C GLY A 41 -18.93 -8.18 -5.28
N LEU A 42 -18.24 -7.22 -4.66
CA LEU A 42 -18.13 -7.15 -3.20
C LEU A 42 -19.41 -6.63 -2.52
N ARG A 43 -20.40 -6.12 -3.27
CA ARG A 43 -21.73 -5.81 -2.71
C ARG A 43 -22.45 -7.09 -2.27
N GLU A 44 -22.25 -8.18 -3.00
CA GLU A 44 -22.86 -9.48 -2.76
C GLU A 44 -21.89 -10.38 -1.98
N GLN A 45 -21.82 -10.15 -0.67
CA GLN A 45 -20.93 -10.92 0.20
C GLN A 45 -21.46 -12.36 0.38
N PRO A 46 -20.59 -13.38 0.33
CA PRO A 46 -21.01 -14.76 0.53
C PRO A 46 -21.60 -14.92 1.94
N PRO A 47 -22.60 -15.80 2.11
CA PRO A 47 -23.10 -16.12 3.43
C PRO A 47 -21.95 -16.66 4.28
N GLN A 48 -21.93 -16.35 5.57
CA GLN A 48 -20.89 -16.85 6.47
C GLN A 48 -20.80 -18.37 6.39
N GLY A 49 -19.74 -18.85 5.73
CA GLY A 49 -19.44 -20.26 5.62
C GLY A 49 -18.97 -20.79 6.97
N ARG A 50 -19.89 -21.38 7.74
CA ARG A 50 -19.51 -22.25 8.86
C ARG A 50 -19.34 -23.66 8.31
N PRO A 51 -18.22 -24.35 8.59
CA PRO A 51 -18.11 -25.74 8.18
C PRO A 51 -19.25 -26.55 8.84
N PRO A 52 -19.84 -27.55 8.15
CA PRO A 52 -21.09 -28.19 8.59
C PRO A 52 -21.06 -28.74 10.02
N HIS A 53 -19.88 -29.15 10.49
CA HIS A 53 -19.65 -29.73 11.83
C HIS A 53 -19.61 -28.71 12.97
N LEU A 54 -19.49 -27.39 12.70
CA LEU A 54 -19.51 -26.32 13.71
C LEU A 54 -20.85 -25.54 13.74
N ARG A 55 -21.86 -25.97 12.97
CA ARG A 55 -23.18 -25.29 12.94
C ARG A 55 -24.01 -25.48 14.21
N LYS A 56 -23.77 -26.50 15.02
CA LYS A 56 -24.65 -26.91 16.13
C LYS A 56 -24.18 -26.48 17.52
N THR A 57 -22.93 -26.06 17.69
CA THR A 57 -22.35 -25.73 19.00
C THR A 57 -22.53 -24.26 19.34
N SER A 58 -23.66 -23.97 19.98
CA SER A 58 -24.03 -22.76 20.74
C SER A 58 -24.01 -21.41 20.00
N GLU A 59 -25.20 -20.81 19.90
CA GLU A 59 -25.50 -19.44 19.50
C GLU A 59 -24.94 -18.36 20.45
N ALA A 60 -24.08 -18.71 21.43
CA ALA A 60 -23.74 -17.84 22.56
C ALA A 60 -22.24 -17.54 22.77
N LYS A 61 -21.30 -18.11 22.01
CA LYS A 61 -19.86 -17.94 22.29
C LYS A 61 -19.11 -16.96 21.37
N TYR A 62 -19.62 -16.72 20.17
CA TYR A 62 -19.11 -15.70 19.24
C TYR A 62 -20.33 -15.03 18.63
N GLY A 63 -20.48 -13.73 18.87
CA GLY A 63 -21.71 -12.99 18.61
C GLY A 63 -22.12 -12.98 17.14
N THR A 64 -23.32 -12.45 16.91
CA THR A 64 -23.82 -12.00 15.59
C THR A 64 -23.01 -10.81 15.06
N ASP A 65 -21.69 -10.92 15.02
CA ASP A 65 -20.70 -9.85 14.80
C ASP A 65 -20.48 -9.52 13.32
N GLN A 66 -21.39 -9.86 12.41
CA GLN A 66 -21.28 -9.45 11.00
C GLN A 66 -21.33 -7.92 10.85
N GLN A 67 -22.07 -7.25 11.75
CA GLN A 67 -22.30 -5.81 11.68
C GLN A 67 -21.26 -5.02 12.49
N LYS A 68 -20.64 -5.66 13.49
CA LYS A 68 -19.55 -5.07 14.29
C LYS A 68 -18.21 -5.03 13.54
N LYS A 69 -17.97 -5.94 12.60
CA LYS A 69 -16.67 -6.10 11.92
C LYS A 69 -16.39 -5.10 10.77
N LYS A 70 -17.18 -4.04 10.67
CA LYS A 70 -17.08 -3.01 9.62
C LYS A 70 -16.82 -1.62 10.17
N THR A 71 -16.54 -1.43 11.46
CA THR A 71 -16.00 -0.15 11.93
C THR A 71 -14.47 -0.17 11.80
N LEU A 72 -13.85 1.02 11.78
CA LEU A 72 -12.39 1.12 11.85
C LEU A 72 -11.84 0.88 13.25
N ASP A 73 -12.70 0.80 14.28
CA ASP A 73 -12.30 0.75 15.68
C ASP A 73 -11.32 -0.40 15.98
N ASP A 74 -11.51 -1.53 15.30
CA ASP A 74 -10.68 -2.72 15.44
C ASP A 74 -9.61 -2.85 14.33
N ALA A 75 -9.61 -1.97 13.32
CA ALA A 75 -8.76 -2.10 12.14
C ALA A 75 -7.42 -1.37 12.29
N TYR A 76 -6.33 -2.05 11.92
CA TYR A 76 -5.02 -1.41 11.77
C TYR A 76 -4.98 -0.58 10.47
N ALA A 77 -5.52 0.65 10.52
CA ALA A 77 -5.42 1.65 9.44
C ALA A 77 -4.00 2.23 9.35
N LEU A 78 -3.05 1.38 8.96
CA LEU A 78 -1.64 1.72 8.76
C LEU A 78 -1.37 1.97 7.27
N TYR A 79 -0.63 3.03 6.97
CA TYR A 79 -0.17 3.29 5.61
C TYR A 79 0.76 2.16 5.15
N ARG A 80 0.41 1.58 3.99
CA ARG A 80 1.04 0.36 3.45
C ARG A 80 1.14 -0.79 4.47
N PHE A 81 0.19 -0.84 5.41
CA PHE A 81 0.13 -1.84 6.48
C PHE A 81 1.34 -1.82 7.44
N MET A 82 2.10 -0.72 7.45
CA MET A 82 3.34 -0.59 8.23
C MET A 82 3.41 0.70 9.05
N ILE A 83 3.01 1.83 8.48
CA ILE A 83 3.30 3.16 9.06
C ILE A 83 2.05 3.76 9.69
N PRO A 84 2.08 4.19 10.98
CA PRO A 84 1.03 5.02 11.54
C PRO A 84 0.93 6.34 10.77
N PRO A 85 -0.23 6.73 10.20
CA PRO A 85 -0.35 7.94 9.39
C PRO A 85 0.17 9.22 10.08
N ARG A 86 -0.02 9.31 11.40
CA ARG A 86 0.46 10.43 12.25
C ARG A 86 1.99 10.56 12.31
N ARG A 87 2.73 9.52 11.93
CA ARG A 87 4.20 9.45 12.00
C ARG A 87 4.86 9.49 10.61
N ILE A 88 4.09 9.76 9.56
CA ILE A 88 4.59 9.70 8.17
C ILE A 88 5.77 10.65 7.94
N HIS A 89 5.71 11.87 8.50
CA HIS A 89 6.75 12.89 8.35
C HIS A 89 7.93 12.71 9.32
N THR A 90 7.67 12.19 10.52
CA THR A 90 8.73 12.06 11.54
C THR A 90 9.60 10.83 11.31
N ARG A 91 9.09 9.80 10.64
CA ARG A 91 9.83 8.58 10.31
C ARG A 91 10.52 7.91 11.50
N THR A 92 9.85 7.90 12.65
CA THR A 92 10.43 7.37 13.89
C THR A 92 9.97 5.96 14.22
N LEU A 93 8.88 5.50 13.61
CA LEU A 93 8.23 4.25 13.97
C LEU A 93 7.57 3.62 12.75
N ALA A 94 7.80 2.33 12.60
CA ALA A 94 7.15 1.46 11.61
C ALA A 94 6.86 0.10 12.24
N PHE A 95 5.85 -0.59 11.74
CA PHE A 95 5.58 -1.98 12.06
C PHE A 95 5.85 -2.87 10.85
N ALA A 96 6.58 -3.95 11.04
CA ALA A 96 6.76 -4.99 10.03
C ALA A 96 5.97 -6.24 10.42
N GLY A 97 5.36 -6.93 9.46
CA GLY A 97 4.64 -8.18 9.73
C GLY A 97 3.23 -8.03 10.32
N VAL A 98 2.61 -6.84 10.29
CA VAL A 98 1.18 -6.65 10.62
C VAL A 98 0.30 -7.10 9.45
N VAL A 99 0.54 -8.32 8.99
CA VAL A 99 -0.13 -8.96 7.84
C VAL A 99 -0.26 -10.46 8.08
N ARG A 100 -1.31 -11.08 7.52
CA ARG A 100 -1.37 -12.54 7.39
C ARG A 100 -1.12 -12.94 5.95
N THR A 101 -0.23 -13.91 5.74
CA THR A 101 0.16 -14.33 4.39
C THR A 101 0.78 -15.73 4.42
N PRO A 102 0.66 -16.52 3.32
CA PRO A 102 1.44 -17.74 3.15
C PRO A 102 2.92 -17.48 2.75
N VAL A 103 3.29 -16.26 2.35
CA VAL A 103 4.62 -15.91 1.82
C VAL A 103 5.35 -14.90 2.73
N THR A 104 5.39 -15.19 4.03
CA THR A 104 5.92 -14.29 5.07
C THR A 104 7.36 -13.84 4.80
N ALA A 105 8.24 -14.74 4.34
CA ALA A 105 9.64 -14.39 4.10
C ALA A 105 9.80 -13.31 3.01
N THR A 106 9.12 -13.48 1.88
CA THR A 106 9.20 -12.53 0.76
C THR A 106 8.54 -11.20 1.10
N ILE A 107 7.41 -11.21 1.82
CA ILE A 107 6.82 -9.95 2.31
C ILE A 107 7.75 -9.25 3.29
N ALA A 108 8.38 -9.97 4.23
CA ALA A 108 9.29 -9.37 5.19
C ALA A 108 10.48 -8.71 4.50
N GLU A 109 11.04 -9.33 3.46
CA GLU A 109 12.12 -8.76 2.65
C GLU A 109 11.68 -7.47 1.93
N MET A 110 10.53 -7.50 1.25
CA MET A 110 10.00 -6.33 0.56
C MET A 110 9.68 -5.19 1.53
N GLN A 111 9.05 -5.50 2.66
CA GLN A 111 8.75 -4.53 3.72
C GLN A 111 10.04 -3.95 4.30
N ALA A 112 11.07 -4.77 4.55
CA ALA A 112 12.35 -4.29 5.06
C ALA A 112 13.01 -3.32 4.08
N LEU A 113 13.07 -3.66 2.79
CA LEU A 113 13.63 -2.77 1.76
C LEU A 113 12.87 -1.45 1.67
N TRP A 114 11.54 -1.51 1.62
CA TRP A 114 10.69 -0.31 1.58
C TRP A 114 10.86 0.55 2.85
N LEU A 115 10.96 -0.08 4.02
CA LEU A 115 11.16 0.61 5.28
C LEU A 115 12.54 1.26 5.38
N CYS A 116 13.60 0.64 4.87
CA CYS A 116 14.90 1.28 4.74
C CYS A 116 14.79 2.57 3.91
N ALA A 117 14.12 2.50 2.75
CA ALA A 117 13.89 3.69 1.92
C ALA A 117 13.03 4.74 2.63
N PHE A 118 12.03 4.32 3.39
CA PHE A 118 11.22 5.21 4.21
C PHE A 118 12.10 5.94 5.23
N PHE A 119 12.79 5.23 6.12
CA PHE A 119 13.61 5.84 7.17
C PHE A 119 14.73 6.76 6.62
N ASP A 120 15.25 6.46 5.43
CA ASP A 120 16.29 7.27 4.78
C ASP A 120 15.76 8.47 3.98
N HIS A 121 14.46 8.76 4.01
CA HIS A 121 13.86 9.85 3.21
C HIS A 121 14.04 9.65 1.68
N ARG A 122 13.98 8.40 1.24
CA ARG A 122 14.21 7.98 -0.17
C ARG A 122 12.92 7.60 -0.90
N LEU A 123 11.78 8.11 -0.47
CA LEU A 123 10.48 7.90 -1.10
C LEU A 123 9.94 9.24 -1.61
N PRO A 124 10.19 9.61 -2.88
CA PRO A 124 9.92 10.96 -3.39
C PRO A 124 8.46 11.40 -3.27
N HIS A 125 7.51 10.47 -3.37
CA HIS A 125 6.08 10.80 -3.23
C HIS A 125 5.69 11.21 -1.80
N LEU A 126 6.53 10.93 -0.80
CA LEU A 126 6.34 11.31 0.59
C LEU A 126 7.16 12.55 0.98
N GLU A 127 7.94 13.11 0.06
CA GLU A 127 8.69 14.35 0.28
C GLU A 127 7.96 15.56 -0.34
N PRO A 128 8.03 16.74 0.28
CA PRO A 128 7.67 17.97 -0.39
C PRO A 128 8.65 18.25 -1.54
N SER A 129 8.17 18.89 -2.60
CA SER A 129 8.88 19.06 -3.88
C SER A 129 10.16 19.91 -3.78
N THR A 130 10.35 20.59 -2.66
CA THR A 130 11.43 21.57 -2.42
C THR A 130 12.66 20.98 -1.70
N ILE A 131 12.59 19.75 -1.19
CA ILE A 131 13.73 19.12 -0.50
C ILE A 131 14.56 18.32 -1.53
N PRO A 132 15.79 18.75 -1.88
CA PRO A 132 16.68 17.89 -2.67
C PRO A 132 16.95 16.60 -1.87
N PRO A 133 17.00 15.43 -2.52
CA PRO A 133 17.32 14.18 -1.83
C PRO A 133 18.66 14.37 -1.13
N SER A 134 18.67 14.23 0.21
CA SER A 134 19.88 14.42 1.01
C SER A 134 20.98 13.51 0.46
N PRO A 135 22.10 14.06 -0.06
CA PRO A 135 23.21 13.23 -0.45
C PRO A 135 23.87 12.68 0.83
N SER A 136 23.85 11.36 0.97
CA SER A 136 24.78 10.57 1.78
C SER A 136 24.59 10.56 3.31
N SER A 137 24.09 9.44 3.83
CA SER A 137 24.40 8.99 5.21
C SER A 137 24.87 7.53 5.28
N LEU A 138 25.31 6.95 4.17
CA LEU A 138 25.95 5.64 4.15
C LEU A 138 27.27 5.74 3.37
N ASN A 139 28.24 6.46 3.94
CA ASN A 139 29.63 6.03 3.74
C ASN A 139 29.79 4.73 4.56
N PRO A 140 30.33 3.64 3.98
CA PRO A 140 30.55 2.40 4.70
C PRO A 140 31.54 2.52 5.88
N ASP A 141 32.23 3.66 6.02
CA ASP A 141 33.17 3.96 7.10
C ASP A 141 32.58 4.79 8.26
N ASP A 142 31.35 5.31 8.13
CA ASP A 142 30.73 6.11 9.19
C ASP A 142 30.02 5.19 10.21
N ALA A 143 30.76 4.79 11.24
CA ALA A 143 30.19 4.14 12.42
C ALA A 143 29.05 4.98 13.03
N LEU A 144 27.89 4.33 13.23
CA LEU A 144 26.73 4.71 14.07
C LEU A 144 26.64 6.20 14.47
N PRO A 145 25.76 7.02 13.86
CA PRO A 145 25.52 8.35 14.37
C PRO A 145 24.82 8.29 15.74
N SER A 146 25.44 8.93 16.73
CA SER A 146 24.84 9.22 18.02
C SER A 146 23.61 10.13 17.85
N PRO A 147 22.56 10.03 18.69
CA PRO A 147 21.33 10.78 18.51
C PRO A 147 21.56 12.27 18.74
N LYS A 148 21.67 13.06 17.66
CA LYS A 148 21.68 14.51 17.74
C LYS A 148 20.25 15.02 17.85
N LEU A 149 19.80 15.15 19.10
CA LEU A 149 18.67 15.97 19.48
C LEU A 149 19.14 17.44 19.45
N SER A 150 18.91 18.19 18.37
CA SER A 150 19.06 19.66 18.36
C SER A 150 18.31 20.31 17.20
N THR A 151 17.33 21.12 17.56
CA THR A 151 16.63 22.15 16.78
C THR A 151 17.64 23.10 16.10
N PRO A 152 17.42 23.58 14.86
CA PRO A 152 18.25 24.65 14.33
C PRO A 152 17.72 26.01 14.79
N ALA A 153 18.64 26.79 15.34
CA ALA A 153 18.48 28.20 15.65
C ALA A 153 18.30 29.02 14.36
N VAL A 154 17.44 30.03 14.47
CA VAL A 154 17.02 30.97 13.43
C VAL A 154 18.17 31.89 13.01
N GLU A 155 18.63 31.78 11.77
CA GLU A 155 19.28 32.89 11.05
C GLU A 155 18.24 33.62 10.19
N LYS A 156 18.08 34.92 10.47
CA LYS A 156 17.20 35.87 9.77
C LYS A 156 17.82 36.30 8.44
N GLY A 157 17.20 35.88 7.35
CA GLY A 157 17.30 36.45 6.00
C GLY A 157 15.89 36.91 5.54
N PRO A 158 15.76 37.61 4.41
CA PRO A 158 14.58 38.44 4.09
C PRO A 158 13.26 37.68 4.24
N ASP A 159 12.46 38.14 5.20
CA ASP A 159 11.39 37.38 5.86
C ASP A 159 10.23 36.98 4.91
N ASP A 160 10.03 37.70 3.79
CA ASP A 160 8.88 37.49 2.90
C ASP A 160 9.03 36.28 1.96
N VAL A 161 10.27 35.95 1.56
CA VAL A 161 10.56 34.79 0.69
C VAL A 161 10.57 33.50 1.51
N LYS A 162 11.09 33.54 2.74
CA LYS A 162 11.08 32.40 3.67
C LYS A 162 9.66 32.01 4.08
N LEU A 163 8.80 33.00 4.35
CA LEU A 163 7.43 32.77 4.78
C LEU A 163 6.55 32.07 3.71
N HIS A 164 6.72 32.41 2.43
CA HIS A 164 5.97 31.75 1.35
C HIS A 164 6.43 30.30 1.13
N ASP A 165 7.73 30.04 1.23
CA ASP A 165 8.31 28.70 1.11
C ASP A 165 7.88 27.81 2.29
N ASP A 166 7.88 28.35 3.51
CA ASP A 166 7.38 27.66 4.72
C ASP A 166 5.87 27.33 4.61
N GLN A 167 5.06 28.26 4.09
CA GLN A 167 3.64 28.04 3.88
C GLN A 167 3.36 27.01 2.78
N GLN A 168 4.11 27.03 1.68
CA GLN A 168 3.98 26.06 0.61
C GLN A 168 4.37 24.67 1.10
N GLN A 169 5.51 24.55 1.79
CA GLN A 169 5.96 23.29 2.37
C GLN A 169 4.94 22.73 3.37
N GLN A 170 4.37 23.58 4.23
CA GLN A 170 3.33 23.17 5.17
C GLN A 170 2.08 22.63 4.47
N ARG A 171 1.67 23.25 3.36
CA ARG A 171 0.53 22.78 2.53
C ARG A 171 0.82 21.46 1.83
N GLU A 172 2.03 21.29 1.30
CA GLU A 172 2.44 20.02 0.69
C GLU A 172 2.48 18.90 1.74
N MET A 173 3.03 19.17 2.92
CA MET A 173 3.05 18.22 4.03
C MET A 173 1.65 17.86 4.52
N SER A 174 0.72 18.83 4.61
CA SER A 174 -0.66 18.56 5.01
C SER A 174 -1.40 17.74 3.94
N ALA A 175 -1.18 18.03 2.66
CA ALA A 175 -1.72 17.25 1.56
C ALA A 175 -1.20 15.80 1.55
N ILE A 176 0.10 15.59 1.81
CA ILE A 176 0.70 14.26 1.97
C ILE A 176 0.06 13.53 3.15
N SER A 177 -0.09 14.19 4.30
CA SER A 177 -0.75 13.60 5.48
C SER A 177 -2.20 13.20 5.20
N ALA A 178 -2.97 14.04 4.52
CA ALA A 178 -4.36 13.74 4.15
C ALA A 178 -4.45 12.54 3.21
N ARG A 179 -3.62 12.49 2.16
CA ARG A 179 -3.55 11.35 1.24
C ARG A 179 -3.15 10.06 1.95
N VAL A 180 -2.11 10.10 2.78
CA VAL A 180 -1.60 8.94 3.52
C VAL A 180 -2.66 8.41 4.50
N ARG A 181 -3.39 9.31 5.17
CA ARG A 181 -4.50 8.94 6.04
C ARG A 181 -5.61 8.25 5.24
N TYR A 182 -6.00 8.82 4.10
CA TYR A 182 -7.02 8.22 3.24
C TYR A 182 -6.59 6.85 2.70
N ASP A 183 -5.38 6.72 2.16
CA ASP A 183 -4.81 5.45 1.68
C ASP A 183 -4.84 4.37 2.75
N ALA A 184 -4.46 4.72 3.99
CA ALA A 184 -4.46 3.78 5.11
C ALA A 184 -5.87 3.28 5.45
N ILE A 185 -6.87 4.18 5.41
CA ILE A 185 -8.28 3.83 5.58
C ILE A 185 -8.74 2.96 4.42
N LEU A 186 -8.54 3.39 3.17
CA LEU A 186 -8.95 2.69 1.96
C LEU A 186 -8.44 1.24 1.96
N HIS A 187 -7.16 1.05 2.27
CA HIS A 187 -6.54 -0.27 2.32
C HIS A 187 -7.09 -1.15 3.47
N ALA A 188 -7.35 -0.57 4.65
CA ALA A 188 -7.99 -1.30 5.74
C ALA A 188 -9.42 -1.70 5.39
N ARG A 189 -10.19 -0.80 4.77
CA ARG A 189 -11.55 -1.06 4.28
C ARG A 189 -11.55 -2.14 3.20
N TYR A 190 -10.60 -2.11 2.27
CA TYR A 190 -10.47 -3.12 1.23
C TYR A 190 -10.34 -4.53 1.83
N GLY A 191 -9.49 -4.71 2.84
CA GLY A 191 -9.37 -5.97 3.57
C GLY A 191 -10.69 -6.44 4.18
N ALA A 192 -11.45 -5.52 4.79
CA ALA A 192 -12.74 -5.83 5.40
C ALA A 192 -13.78 -6.33 4.38
N TRP A 193 -13.83 -5.72 3.19
CA TRP A 193 -14.74 -6.14 2.12
C TRP A 193 -14.27 -7.38 1.38
N ARG A 194 -12.97 -7.55 1.16
CA ARG A 194 -12.40 -8.65 0.38
C ARG A 194 -12.33 -9.96 1.17
N TYR A 195 -12.17 -9.88 2.49
CA TYR A 195 -12.00 -11.02 3.40
C TYR A 195 -12.99 -10.98 4.57
N PRO A 196 -14.32 -11.01 4.31
CA PRO A 196 -15.36 -10.85 5.34
C PRO A 196 -15.32 -11.94 6.42
N ALA A 197 -14.96 -13.17 6.03
CA ALA A 197 -14.88 -14.33 6.91
C ALA A 197 -13.49 -14.53 7.53
N GLY A 198 -12.49 -13.78 7.06
CA GLY A 198 -11.11 -13.84 7.53
C GLY A 198 -10.83 -12.79 8.61
N PHE A 199 -9.57 -12.34 8.63
CA PHE A 199 -9.12 -11.29 9.56
C PHE A 199 -9.15 -9.88 8.96
N GLY A 200 -9.56 -9.73 7.69
CA GLY A 200 -9.43 -8.48 6.93
C GLY A 200 -10.08 -7.24 7.56
N GLY A 201 -11.06 -7.40 8.46
CA GLY A 201 -11.64 -6.29 9.23
C GLY A 201 -10.79 -5.79 10.40
N VAL A 202 -9.70 -6.48 10.73
CA VAL A 202 -8.76 -6.14 11.81
C VAL A 202 -7.36 -5.99 11.24
N LEU A 203 -6.90 -7.00 10.51
CA LEU A 203 -5.52 -7.14 10.03
C LEU A 203 -5.56 -7.62 8.57
N PRO A 204 -4.74 -7.06 7.69
CA PRO A 204 -4.78 -7.40 6.26
C PRO A 204 -4.44 -8.89 6.02
N ASP A 205 -5.26 -9.54 5.21
CA ASP A 205 -5.11 -10.95 4.82
C ASP A 205 -4.64 -11.01 3.36
N PHE A 206 -3.37 -11.33 3.09
CA PHE A 206 -2.75 -11.29 1.76
C PHE A 206 -2.57 -12.67 1.14
N PHE A 207 -3.65 -13.43 1.04
CA PHE A 207 -3.62 -14.68 0.29
C PHE A 207 -3.54 -14.44 -1.22
N PHE A 208 -4.30 -13.48 -1.74
CA PHE A 208 -4.38 -13.22 -3.18
C PHE A 208 -3.86 -11.83 -3.59
N ASP A 209 -3.60 -10.94 -2.64
CA ASP A 209 -3.23 -9.55 -2.92
C ASP A 209 -1.74 -9.26 -2.67
N THR A 210 -0.89 -10.28 -2.50
CA THR A 210 0.55 -10.08 -2.28
C THR A 210 1.23 -9.44 -3.50
N LEU A 211 0.90 -9.88 -4.72
CA LEU A 211 1.53 -9.33 -5.94
C LEU A 211 1.18 -7.85 -6.17
N PRO A 212 -0.10 -7.41 -6.10
CA PRO A 212 -0.43 -5.99 -6.16
C PRO A 212 0.30 -5.14 -5.12
N LEU A 213 0.50 -5.67 -3.90
CA LEU A 213 1.26 -4.97 -2.87
C LEU A 213 2.73 -4.79 -3.27
N PHE A 214 3.34 -5.84 -3.81
CA PHE A 214 4.73 -5.79 -4.30
C PHE A 214 4.86 -4.81 -5.47
N ASP A 215 3.96 -4.85 -6.44
CA ASP A 215 3.96 -3.92 -7.57
C ASP A 215 3.90 -2.46 -7.10
N LEU A 216 3.06 -2.21 -6.10
CA LEU A 216 2.91 -0.88 -5.51
C LEU A 216 4.17 -0.46 -4.74
N MET A 217 4.78 -1.33 -3.93
CA MET A 217 6.01 -1.03 -3.21
C MET A 217 7.20 -0.81 -4.15
N LEU A 218 7.32 -1.65 -5.20
CA LEU A 218 8.36 -1.50 -6.21
C LEU A 218 8.20 -0.20 -6.99
N ALA A 219 6.97 0.16 -7.35
CA ALA A 219 6.70 1.44 -8.01
C ALA A 219 7.08 2.64 -7.14
N GLU A 220 6.77 2.59 -5.84
CA GLU A 220 7.16 3.62 -4.87
C GLU A 220 8.68 3.67 -4.64
N LEU A 221 9.37 2.54 -4.74
CA LEU A 221 10.83 2.45 -4.71
C LEU A 221 11.49 2.88 -6.02
N GLY A 222 10.72 3.12 -7.09
CA GLY A 222 11.24 3.45 -8.42
C GLY A 222 11.81 2.24 -9.18
N LEU A 223 11.48 1.02 -8.77
CA LEU A 223 11.95 -0.22 -9.38
C LEU A 223 10.95 -0.77 -10.42
N PRO A 224 11.41 -1.56 -11.41
CA PRO A 224 10.54 -2.26 -12.33
C PRO A 224 9.66 -3.29 -11.60
N ARG A 225 8.34 -3.16 -11.80
CA ARG A 225 7.34 -4.09 -11.23
C ARG A 225 7.30 -5.45 -11.96
N TRP A 226 7.52 -5.44 -13.27
CA TRP A 226 7.52 -6.63 -14.12
C TRP A 226 8.89 -7.32 -14.04
N ARG A 227 8.94 -8.56 -13.54
CA ARG A 227 10.20 -9.24 -13.20
C ARG A 227 10.64 -10.35 -14.17
N LYS A 228 9.75 -10.82 -15.04
CA LYS A 228 9.95 -12.06 -15.81
C LYS A 228 10.44 -11.86 -17.24
N GLY A 229 10.61 -10.61 -17.68
CA GLY A 229 11.28 -10.29 -18.94
C GLY A 229 10.50 -10.69 -20.20
N GLY A 230 9.17 -10.71 -20.15
CA GLY A 230 8.34 -10.93 -21.34
C GLY A 230 6.87 -11.22 -21.03
N PHE A 231 5.96 -10.63 -21.81
CA PHE A 231 4.51 -10.64 -21.53
C PHE A 231 3.87 -12.01 -21.34
N VAL A 232 4.23 -12.99 -22.17
CA VAL A 232 3.67 -14.36 -22.03
C VAL A 232 4.07 -14.95 -20.67
N LYS A 233 5.32 -14.74 -20.26
CA LYS A 233 5.81 -15.24 -18.98
C LYS A 233 5.19 -14.46 -17.81
N GLU A 234 4.96 -13.17 -17.97
CA GLU A 234 4.28 -12.32 -16.98
C GLU A 234 2.84 -12.74 -16.71
N VAL A 235 2.09 -13.06 -17.77
CA VAL A 235 0.65 -13.39 -17.64
C VAL A 235 0.44 -14.86 -17.27
N PHE A 236 1.23 -15.77 -17.82
CA PHE A 236 0.95 -17.22 -17.72
C PHE A 236 1.85 -17.99 -16.75
N SER A 237 2.90 -17.38 -16.18
CA SER A 237 3.76 -18.07 -15.20
C SER A 237 3.50 -17.57 -13.77
N SER A 238 3.53 -18.48 -12.78
CA SER A 238 3.36 -18.11 -11.38
C SER A 238 4.53 -17.29 -10.85
N TYR A 239 4.25 -16.22 -10.12
CA TYR A 239 5.27 -15.43 -9.43
C TYR A 239 5.74 -16.16 -8.16
N GLY A 240 7.03 -16.06 -7.84
CA GLY A 240 7.59 -16.63 -6.62
C GLY A 240 8.82 -15.87 -6.11
N PRO A 241 9.42 -16.29 -4.99
CA PRO A 241 10.54 -15.60 -4.38
C PRO A 241 11.74 -15.41 -5.31
N HIS A 242 11.98 -16.39 -6.19
CA HIS A 242 13.09 -16.35 -7.17
C HIS A 242 13.02 -15.16 -8.14
N ASP A 243 11.81 -14.65 -8.46
CA ASP A 243 11.62 -13.49 -9.34
C ASP A 243 12.11 -12.16 -8.69
N TYR A 244 12.31 -12.15 -7.36
CA TYR A 244 12.77 -11.00 -6.58
C TYR A 244 14.23 -11.14 -6.10
N THR A 245 14.96 -12.14 -6.58
CA THR A 245 16.38 -12.31 -6.24
C THR A 245 17.19 -11.11 -6.72
N GLY A 246 18.06 -10.56 -5.87
CA GLY A 246 18.93 -9.44 -6.23
C GLY A 246 18.27 -8.05 -6.13
N LEU A 247 17.06 -7.97 -5.58
CA LEU A 247 16.27 -6.73 -5.54
C LEU A 247 16.95 -5.62 -4.72
N VAL A 248 17.62 -6.00 -3.63
CA VAL A 248 18.29 -5.06 -2.74
C VAL A 248 19.52 -4.45 -3.45
N GLU A 249 20.28 -5.27 -4.16
CA GLU A 249 21.42 -4.84 -4.98
C GLU A 249 20.97 -3.91 -6.11
N GLU A 250 19.91 -4.29 -6.83
CA GLU A 250 19.30 -3.48 -7.89
C GLU A 250 18.90 -2.09 -7.37
N TRP A 251 18.26 -2.03 -6.20
CA TRP A 251 17.91 -0.77 -5.55
C TRP A 251 19.15 0.04 -5.17
N MET A 252 20.17 -0.58 -4.57
CA MET A 252 21.40 0.11 -4.21
C MET A 252 22.15 0.66 -5.43
N GLU A 253 22.18 -0.08 -6.55
CA GLU A 253 22.78 0.36 -7.81
C GLU A 253 22.05 1.57 -8.41
N MET A 254 20.72 1.54 -8.43
CA MET A 254 19.90 2.68 -8.88
C MET A 254 20.25 3.97 -8.14
N TRP A 255 20.48 3.89 -6.83
CA TRP A 255 20.86 5.05 -6.02
C TRP A 255 22.33 5.48 -6.20
N LYS A 256 23.26 4.55 -6.42
CA LYS A 256 24.66 4.88 -6.73
C LYS A 256 24.77 5.67 -8.04
N ASP A 257 23.94 5.32 -9.02
CA ASP A 257 23.90 5.98 -10.33
C ASP A 257 23.24 7.37 -10.31
N GLY A 258 22.74 7.83 -9.15
CA GLY A 258 22.04 9.11 -9.04
C GLY A 258 20.70 9.15 -9.78
N ARG A 259 20.14 7.99 -10.16
CA ARG A 259 18.77 7.89 -10.69
C ARG A 259 17.81 8.11 -9.53
N SER A 260 17.53 9.37 -9.21
CA SER A 260 16.40 9.73 -8.35
C SER A 260 15.14 9.15 -8.99
N GLY A 261 14.48 8.20 -8.32
CA GLY A 261 13.37 7.36 -8.80
C GLY A 261 12.15 8.15 -9.30
N GLY A 262 12.32 8.84 -10.42
CA GLY A 262 11.31 9.60 -11.12
C GLY A 262 11.21 9.08 -12.53
N ARG A 263 10.10 8.37 -12.79
CA ARG A 263 9.69 7.75 -14.06
C ARG A 263 10.32 6.36 -14.29
N VAL A 264 9.72 5.36 -13.64
CA VAL A 264 9.77 3.97 -14.12
C VAL A 264 9.17 3.94 -15.51
N GLU A 265 9.91 3.40 -16.48
CA GLU A 265 9.48 3.27 -17.86
C GLU A 265 8.09 2.63 -17.94
N GLU A 266 7.27 3.14 -18.86
CA GLU A 266 5.98 2.58 -19.21
C GLU A 266 6.16 1.09 -19.55
N GLY A 267 5.59 0.24 -18.69
CA GLY A 267 5.48 -1.18 -18.98
C GLY A 267 4.80 -1.37 -20.33
N PHE A 268 5.39 -2.24 -21.15
CA PHE A 268 4.86 -2.76 -22.40
C PHE A 268 4.28 -1.68 -23.33
N GLY A 269 5.16 -1.04 -24.10
CA GLY A 269 4.77 -0.04 -25.11
C GLY A 269 3.56 -0.50 -25.91
N MET A 270 2.60 0.42 -26.11
CA MET A 270 1.32 0.20 -26.77
C MET A 270 1.40 -0.67 -28.04
N GLY A 271 2.53 -0.64 -28.75
CA GLY A 271 2.85 -1.53 -29.86
C GLY A 271 2.68 -3.02 -29.57
N THR A 272 3.08 -3.51 -28.40
CA THR A 272 3.02 -4.95 -28.14
C THR A 272 1.63 -5.43 -27.73
N VAL A 273 0.83 -4.57 -27.09
CA VAL A 273 -0.61 -4.82 -26.88
C VAL A 273 -1.35 -4.85 -28.22
N VAL A 274 -1.02 -3.94 -29.13
CA VAL A 274 -1.58 -3.91 -30.49
C VAL A 274 -1.19 -5.19 -31.26
N VAL A 275 0.06 -5.64 -31.19
CA VAL A 275 0.51 -6.86 -31.87
C VAL A 275 -0.21 -8.10 -31.34
N VAL A 276 -0.37 -8.23 -30.02
CA VAL A 276 -1.12 -9.35 -29.42
C VAL A 276 -2.61 -9.28 -29.79
N GLY A 277 -3.20 -8.08 -29.78
CA GLY A 277 -4.58 -7.86 -30.21
C GLY A 277 -4.83 -8.22 -31.67
N VAL A 278 -3.94 -7.81 -32.58
CA VAL A 278 -4.01 -8.15 -34.01
C VAL A 278 -3.81 -9.65 -34.21
N ALA A 279 -2.86 -10.28 -33.51
CA ALA A 279 -2.63 -11.72 -33.61
C ALA A 279 -3.85 -12.53 -33.16
N LEU A 280 -4.52 -12.15 -32.06
CA LEU A 280 -5.75 -12.78 -31.59
C LEU A 280 -6.89 -12.61 -32.60
N LEU A 281 -7.04 -11.42 -33.19
CA LEU A 281 -8.09 -11.13 -34.18
C LEU A 281 -7.90 -11.98 -35.44
N VAL A 282 -6.66 -12.11 -35.92
CA VAL A 282 -6.30 -13.02 -37.03
C VAL A 282 -6.60 -14.46 -36.66
N CYS A 283 -6.24 -14.91 -35.46
CA CYS A 283 -6.52 -16.28 -35.00
C CYS A 283 -8.03 -16.59 -34.97
N VAL A 284 -8.85 -15.65 -34.47
CA VAL A 284 -10.31 -15.78 -34.45
C VAL A 284 -10.87 -15.79 -35.87
N ALA A 285 -10.39 -14.92 -36.76
CA ALA A 285 -10.82 -14.89 -38.15
C ALA A 285 -10.51 -16.21 -38.88
N VAL A 286 -9.33 -16.80 -38.64
CA VAL A 286 -8.95 -18.11 -39.18
C VAL A 286 -9.84 -19.23 -38.62
N MET A 287 -10.13 -19.23 -37.32
CA MET A 287 -11.05 -20.19 -36.70
C MET A 287 -12.47 -20.10 -37.31
N VAL A 288 -13.00 -18.90 -37.51
CA VAL A 288 -14.31 -18.67 -38.13
C VAL A 288 -14.32 -19.13 -39.59
N PHE A 289 -13.24 -18.85 -40.34
CA PHE A 289 -13.11 -19.30 -41.73
C PHE A 289 -13.03 -20.82 -41.84
N LEU A 290 -12.24 -21.48 -41.00
CA LEU A 290 -12.09 -22.94 -41.01
C LEU A 290 -13.39 -23.65 -40.60
N THR A 291 -14.09 -23.13 -39.59
CA THR A 291 -15.39 -23.67 -39.17
C THR A 291 -16.45 -23.50 -40.26
N GLY A 292 -16.52 -22.34 -40.92
CA GLY A 292 -17.40 -22.12 -42.08
C GLY A 292 -17.05 -22.99 -43.29
N TRP A 293 -15.76 -23.16 -43.58
CA TRP A 293 -15.28 -24.01 -44.68
C TRP A 293 -15.58 -25.49 -44.44
N MET A 294 -15.42 -25.98 -43.21
CA MET A 294 -15.80 -27.35 -42.83
C MET A 294 -17.29 -27.57 -43.00
N TRP A 295 -18.13 -26.60 -42.62
CA TRP A 295 -19.59 -26.71 -42.75
C TRP A 295 -20.09 -26.63 -44.19
N SER A 296 -19.34 -25.99 -45.10
CA SER A 296 -19.63 -25.96 -46.53
C SER A 296 -19.23 -27.24 -47.29
N ARG A 297 -18.49 -28.15 -46.65
CA ARG A 297 -18.01 -29.41 -47.26
C ARG A 297 -18.66 -30.67 -46.70
N GLY A 298 -19.49 -30.56 -45.66
CA GLY A 298 -20.33 -31.64 -45.13
C GLY A 298 -21.74 -31.56 -45.68
#